data_AF-A0A2G2MBX3-F1
#
_entry.id   AF-A0A2G2MBX3-F1
#
_cell.length_a   1.000
_cell.length_b   1.000
_cell.length_c   1.000
_cell.angle_alpha   90.00
_cell.angle_beta   90.00
_cell.angle_gamma   90.00
#
_symmetry.space_group_name_H-M   'P 1'
#
loop_
_entity.id
_entity.type
_entity.pdbx_description
1 polymer ?
#
loop_
_entity_poly.entity_id
_entity_poly.type
_entity_poly.pdbx_seq_one_letter_code
_entity_poly.pdbx_strand_id
1 'polypeptide(L)'
;MAKVLKKKAVKRVAKNVTKKAVAKKIVTKKKAKAVVKKVTKALVKKKLTAKKKVKKVAKKMIAKAIKKKVTKKVVIKKVAKKPTVKKTSSKKAKK
;
A
#
# COMPACT_ATOMS: atom_id res chain seq x y z
N MET A 1 13.69 -7.88 32.14
CA MET A 1 13.15 -6.87 31.19
C MET A 1 13.23 -7.37 29.74
N ALA A 2 12.12 -7.40 29.01
CA ALA A 2 12.13 -7.79 27.60
C ALA A 2 12.82 -6.71 26.74
N LYS A 3 14.02 -7.02 26.21
CA LYS A 3 14.75 -6.11 25.31
C LYS A 3 13.93 -5.91 24.03
N VAL A 4 13.32 -4.73 23.89
CA VAL A 4 12.69 -4.30 22.64
C VAL A 4 13.73 -4.32 21.53
N LEU A 5 13.35 -4.79 20.33
CA LEU A 5 14.29 -4.83 19.22
C LEU A 5 14.78 -3.42 18.89
N LYS A 6 16.11 -3.25 18.93
CA LYS A 6 16.77 -2.00 18.57
C LYS A 6 16.26 -1.50 17.21
N LYS A 7 16.08 -0.17 17.09
CA LYS A 7 15.59 0.51 15.86
C LYS A 7 16.33 0.09 14.60
N LYS A 8 17.66 -0.15 14.70
CA LYS A 8 18.50 -0.66 13.60
C LYS A 8 18.04 -2.04 13.09
N ALA A 9 17.72 -2.97 13.99
CA ALA A 9 17.24 -4.31 13.64
C ALA A 9 15.86 -4.26 12.96
N VAL A 10 14.95 -3.44 13.50
CA VAL A 10 13.62 -3.21 12.88
C VAL A 10 13.76 -2.63 11.47
N LYS A 11 14.69 -1.69 11.28
CA LYS A 11 14.98 -1.08 9.96
C LYS A 11 15.52 -2.10 8.96
N ARG A 12 16.40 -3.01 9.38
CA ARG A 12 16.91 -4.13 8.54
C ARG A 12 15.78 -5.05 8.10
N VAL A 13 14.91 -5.46 9.03
CA VAL A 13 13.76 -6.33 8.70
C VAL A 13 12.80 -5.64 7.73
N ALA A 14 12.44 -4.38 8.01
CA ALA A 14 11.55 -3.61 7.14
C ALA A 14 12.11 -3.50 5.71
N LYS A 15 13.42 -3.19 5.56
CA LYS A 15 14.10 -3.15 4.26
C LYS A 15 14.01 -4.49 3.52
N ASN A 16 14.32 -5.60 4.18
CA ASN A 16 14.31 -6.92 3.55
C ASN A 16 12.92 -7.33 3.06
N VAL A 17 11.89 -7.07 3.87
CA VAL A 17 10.50 -7.38 3.46
C VAL A 17 10.07 -6.47 2.30
N THR A 18 10.42 -5.19 2.32
CA THR A 18 10.12 -4.30 1.19
C THR A 18 10.88 -4.66 -0.09
N LYS A 19 12.15 -5.10 -0.02
CA LYS A 19 12.90 -5.57 -1.20
C LYS A 19 12.19 -6.76 -1.86
N LYS A 20 11.75 -7.74 -1.05
CA LYS A 20 10.95 -8.88 -1.56
C LYS A 20 9.62 -8.44 -2.17
N ALA A 21 8.95 -7.45 -1.58
CA ALA A 21 7.72 -6.90 -2.14
C ALA A 21 7.93 -6.13 -3.45
N VAL A 22 9.09 -5.46 -3.62
CA VAL A 22 9.45 -4.82 -4.89
C VAL A 22 9.75 -5.86 -5.96
N ALA A 23 10.51 -6.91 -5.62
CA ALA A 23 10.80 -8.02 -6.55
C ALA A 23 9.53 -8.71 -7.05
N LYS A 24 8.53 -8.89 -6.17
CA LYS A 24 7.22 -9.44 -6.54
C LYS A 24 6.30 -8.45 -7.27
N LYS A 25 6.79 -7.28 -7.69
CA LYS A 25 6.01 -6.18 -8.32
C LYS A 25 4.85 -5.65 -7.47
N ILE A 26 4.81 -5.99 -6.18
CA ILE A 26 3.76 -5.60 -5.24
C ILE A 26 3.90 -4.12 -4.85
N VAL A 27 5.14 -3.64 -4.70
CA VAL A 27 5.47 -2.25 -4.36
C VAL A 27 6.36 -1.66 -5.45
N THR A 28 5.99 -0.50 -5.99
CA THR A 28 6.80 0.24 -6.97
C THR A 28 8.09 0.77 -6.34
N LYS A 29 9.22 0.72 -7.06
CA LYS A 29 10.53 1.24 -6.61
C LYS A 29 10.44 2.67 -6.04
N LYS A 30 9.70 3.57 -6.73
CA LYS A 30 9.45 4.96 -6.29
C LYS A 30 8.87 5.08 -4.88
N LYS A 31 8.05 4.11 -4.44
CA LYS A 31 7.38 4.12 -3.12
C LYS A 31 8.11 3.30 -2.05
N ALA A 32 9.15 2.54 -2.41
CA ALA A 32 9.83 1.64 -1.48
C ALA A 32 10.41 2.40 -0.26
N LYS A 33 11.10 3.53 -0.48
CA LYS A 33 11.66 4.36 0.61
C LYS A 33 10.57 4.84 1.59
N ALA A 34 9.44 5.31 1.06
CA ALA A 34 8.31 5.78 1.88
C ALA A 34 7.66 4.64 2.68
N VAL A 35 7.48 3.47 2.06
CA VAL A 35 6.94 2.28 2.74
C VAL A 35 7.85 1.83 3.87
N VAL A 36 9.18 1.78 3.64
CA VAL A 36 10.15 1.45 4.70
C VAL A 36 10.00 2.42 5.87
N LYS A 37 10.01 3.75 5.64
CA LYS A 37 9.86 4.76 6.71
C LYS A 37 8.56 4.59 7.51
N LYS A 38 7.42 4.35 6.84
CA LYS A 38 6.12 4.16 7.51
C LYS A 38 6.09 2.88 8.33
N VAL A 39 6.56 1.78 7.76
CA VAL A 39 6.59 0.46 8.42
C VAL A 39 7.53 0.48 9.62
N THR A 40 8.72 1.08 9.52
CA THR A 40 9.64 1.17 10.66
C THR A 40 9.07 2.01 11.80
N LYS A 41 8.47 3.17 11.52
CA LYS A 41 7.82 3.99 12.56
C LYS A 41 6.73 3.21 13.30
N ALA A 42 5.87 2.50 12.57
CA ALA A 42 4.81 1.70 13.16
C ALA A 42 5.31 0.50 13.98
N LEU A 43 6.36 -0.18 13.51
CA LEU A 43 6.96 -1.30 14.23
C LEU A 43 7.66 -0.87 15.52
N VAL A 44 8.30 0.31 15.52
CA VAL A 44 8.91 0.90 16.72
C VAL A 44 7.83 1.29 17.75
N LYS A 45 6.74 1.94 17.31
CA LYS A 45 5.60 2.26 18.18
C LYS A 45 4.99 1.02 18.84
N LYS A 46 4.94 -0.10 18.12
CA LYS A 46 4.43 -1.39 18.64
C LYS A 46 5.37 -2.10 19.63
N LYS A 47 6.55 -1.57 19.93
CA LYS A 47 7.52 -2.13 20.89
C LYS A 47 7.71 -3.65 20.77
N LEU A 48 7.83 -4.16 19.54
CA LEU A 48 7.96 -5.59 19.30
C LEU A 48 9.33 -6.10 19.75
N THR A 49 9.34 -7.19 20.51
CA THR A 49 10.54 -7.81 21.09
C THR A 49 11.09 -8.94 20.20
N ALA A 50 10.23 -9.66 19.47
CA ALA A 50 10.62 -10.82 18.68
C ALA A 50 10.76 -10.55 17.17
N LYS A 51 11.88 -11.01 16.56
CA LYS A 51 12.14 -10.85 15.11
C LYS A 51 11.03 -11.48 14.25
N LYS A 52 10.51 -12.65 14.64
CA LYS A 52 9.40 -13.34 13.95
C LYS A 52 8.12 -12.48 13.94
N LYS A 53 7.78 -11.85 15.07
CA LYS A 53 6.62 -10.94 15.19
C LYS A 53 6.80 -9.69 14.30
N VAL A 54 7.99 -9.07 14.33
CA VAL A 54 8.32 -7.92 13.46
C VAL A 54 8.14 -8.26 11.98
N LYS A 55 8.63 -9.43 11.54
CA LYS A 55 8.51 -9.88 10.14
C LYS A 55 7.05 -10.10 9.74
N LYS A 56 6.24 -10.75 10.59
CA LYS A 56 4.79 -10.97 10.35
C LYS A 56 4.04 -9.63 10.24
N VAL A 57 4.28 -8.70 11.16
CA VAL A 57 3.63 -7.39 11.15
C VAL A 57 4.06 -6.54 9.95
N ALA A 58 5.34 -6.55 9.60
CA ALA A 58 5.85 -5.85 8.41
C ALA A 58 5.15 -6.33 7.12
N LYS A 59 5.01 -7.65 6.94
CA LYS A 59 4.27 -8.24 5.81
C LYS A 59 2.81 -7.78 5.78
N LYS A 60 2.11 -7.84 6.92
CA LYS A 60 0.70 -7.38 7.04
C LYS A 60 0.55 -5.89 6.69
N MET A 61 1.48 -5.04 7.13
CA MET A 61 1.44 -3.60 6.82
C MET A 61 1.66 -3.31 5.34
N ILE A 62 2.61 -4.02 4.71
CA ILE A 62 2.84 -3.91 3.27
C ILE A 62 1.58 -4.36 2.52
N ALA A 63 1.00 -5.52 2.86
CA ALA A 63 -0.26 -6.02 2.32
C ALA A 63 -1.41 -4.98 2.39
N LYS A 64 -1.60 -4.35 3.56
CA LYS A 64 -2.60 -3.27 3.75
C LYS A 64 -2.34 -2.07 2.84
N ALA A 65 -1.08 -1.71 2.61
CA ALA A 65 -0.73 -0.60 1.73
C ALA A 65 -1.08 -0.87 0.26
N ILE A 66 -1.15 -2.13 -0.17
CA ILE A 66 -1.55 -2.51 -1.54
C ILE A 66 -3.06 -2.69 -1.65
N LYS A 67 -3.72 -3.33 -0.66
CA LYS A 67 -5.18 -3.50 -0.70
C LYS A 67 -5.92 -2.17 -0.84
N LYS A 68 -5.46 -1.11 -0.14
CA LYS A 68 -5.99 0.26 -0.32
C LYS A 68 -5.84 0.83 -1.73
N LYS A 69 -4.90 0.31 -2.54
CA LYS A 69 -4.69 0.71 -3.93
C LYS A 69 -5.58 -0.09 -4.90
N VAL A 70 -5.78 -1.38 -4.66
CA VAL A 70 -6.67 -2.22 -5.49
C VAL A 70 -8.11 -1.72 -5.34
N THR A 71 -8.56 -1.43 -4.12
CA THR A 71 -9.91 -0.90 -3.89
C THR A 71 -10.10 0.49 -4.51
N LYS A 72 -9.12 1.40 -4.44
CA LYS A 72 -9.20 2.69 -5.15
C LYS A 72 -9.25 2.51 -6.67
N LYS A 73 -8.46 1.58 -7.24
CA LYS A 73 -8.43 1.35 -8.69
C LYS A 73 -9.72 0.70 -9.20
N VAL A 74 -10.33 -0.21 -8.42
CA VAL A 74 -11.64 -0.83 -8.73
C VAL A 74 -12.77 0.18 -8.61
N VAL A 75 -12.79 1.01 -7.56
CA VAL A 75 -13.81 2.07 -7.40
C VAL A 75 -13.70 3.10 -8.53
N ILE A 76 -12.49 3.54 -8.90
CA ILE A 76 -12.31 4.47 -10.04
C ILE A 76 -12.73 3.82 -11.36
N LYS A 77 -12.41 2.54 -11.61
CA LYS A 77 -12.89 1.83 -12.81
C LYS A 77 -14.42 1.65 -12.83
N LYS A 78 -15.06 1.50 -11.66
CA LYS A 78 -16.53 1.37 -11.56
C LYS A 78 -17.22 2.73 -11.72
N VAL A 79 -16.60 3.82 -11.25
CA VAL A 79 -17.10 5.20 -11.47
C VAL A 79 -16.92 5.63 -12.93
N ALA A 80 -15.84 5.21 -13.61
CA ALA A 80 -15.62 5.46 -15.04
C ALA A 80 -16.49 4.58 -15.97
N LYS A 81 -17.29 3.65 -15.43
CA LYS A 81 -18.25 2.80 -16.16
C LYS A 81 -19.71 3.11 -15.77
N LYS A 82 -20.03 4.36 -15.43
CA LYS A 82 -21.42 4.82 -15.50
C LYS A 82 -21.76 4.99 -16.99
N PRO A 83 -22.81 4.34 -17.52
CA PRO A 83 -23.24 4.60 -18.89
C PRO A 83 -23.69 6.06 -18.97
N THR A 84 -23.09 6.81 -19.88
CA THR A 84 -23.67 8.05 -20.39
C THR A 84 -25.02 7.69 -20.99
N VAL A 85 -26.09 7.91 -20.22
CA VAL A 85 -27.46 7.84 -20.71
C VAL A 85 -27.55 8.81 -21.88
N LYS A 86 -27.89 8.24 -23.05
CA LYS A 86 -28.34 8.94 -24.25
C LYS A 86 -29.24 10.12 -23.85
N LYS A 87 -28.80 11.35 -24.12
CA LYS A 87 -29.73 12.46 -24.35
C LYS A 87 -29.84 12.61 -25.87
N THR A 88 -30.90 12.04 -26.41
CA THR A 88 -31.52 12.52 -27.65
C THR A 88 -31.87 13.99 -27.44
N SER A 89 -31.26 14.87 -28.23
CA SER A 89 -31.76 16.24 -28.43
C SER A 89 -31.82 16.50 -29.92
N SER A 90 -33.00 16.27 -30.46
CA SER A 90 -33.52 16.92 -31.66
C SER A 90 -33.34 18.43 -31.52
N LYS A 91 -32.58 19.06 -32.43
CA LYS A 91 -32.69 20.50 -32.68
C LYS A 91 -32.19 20.87 -34.07
N LYS A 92 -33.12 20.82 -35.03
CA LYS A 92 -33.45 21.91 -35.96
C LYS A 92 -32.24 22.61 -36.64
N ALA A 93 -31.87 22.15 -37.83
CA ALA A 93 -31.17 22.97 -38.81
C ALA A 93 -32.16 23.28 -39.95
N LYS A 94 -32.79 24.46 -39.87
CA LYS A 94 -33.33 25.17 -41.02
C LYS A 94 -32.15 25.90 -41.67
N LYS A 95 -31.87 25.63 -42.94
CA LYS A 95 -31.53 26.63 -43.96
C LYS A 95 -31.69 26.00 -45.32
#